data_AF-A0A8X7CR84-F1
#
_entry.id   AF-A0A8X7CR84-F1
#
_cell.length_a   1.000
_cell.length_b   1.000
_cell.length_c   1.000
_cell.angle_alpha   90.00
_cell.angle_beta   90.00
_cell.angle_gamma   90.00
#
_symmetry.space_group_name_H-M   'P 1'
#
loop_
_entity.id
_entity.type
_entity.pdbx_description
1 polymer ?
#
loop_
_entity_poly.entity_id
_entity_poly.type
_entity_poly.pdbx_seq_one_letter_code
_entity_poly.pdbx_strand_id
1 'polypeptide(L)'
;MHYGCWQFIIQTKPEEPDEGATYKEKLYLQLRKDRCYTLIYADISSNLKNLITETTDGVVAWKILKDHFEPVTRVRVIQLLDEFFGTRYQPGEDVGIFISRVKTAATRLQEAGHKLDDLLYIGFQLIRWLPQEFQSTVQQIYRWKEEDFRAVKIEAELILKANRLQLMKQDLEKAENAYLSSFTSKKSKTFPGAIQLQLMEIQVVRKEKGRKDNTESQEFSDLTDQQEALIVEVICS
;
A
#
# COMPACT_ATOMS: atom_id res chain seq x y z
N MET A 1 43.78 -5.96 -8.99
CA MET A 1 43.54 -5.75 -7.54
C MET A 1 42.83 -4.41 -7.34
N HIS A 2 41.50 -4.38 -7.22
CA HIS A 2 40.70 -3.13 -7.13
C HIS A 2 39.73 -3.07 -5.94
N TYR A 3 39.60 -4.14 -5.16
CA TYR A 3 38.61 -4.24 -4.08
C TYR A 3 38.76 -3.16 -2.99
N GLY A 4 39.98 -2.68 -2.72
CA GLY A 4 40.21 -1.66 -1.69
C GLY A 4 39.68 -0.26 -2.02
N CYS A 5 39.54 0.08 -3.31
CA CYS A 5 39.03 1.39 -3.73
C CYS A 5 37.51 1.46 -3.63
N TRP A 6 36.82 0.39 -4.07
CA TRP A 6 35.37 0.28 -3.91
C TRP A 6 34.95 0.21 -2.44
N GLN A 7 35.68 -0.54 -1.61
CA GLN A 7 35.39 -0.59 -0.18
C GLN A 7 35.53 0.78 0.49
N PHE A 8 36.48 1.59 0.05
CA PHE A 8 36.70 2.96 0.55
C PHE A 8 35.58 3.93 0.12
N ILE A 9 35.09 3.81 -1.12
CA ILE A 9 33.99 4.65 -1.65
C ILE A 9 32.63 4.31 -1.00
N ILE A 10 32.37 3.02 -0.70
CA ILE A 10 31.08 2.54 -0.17
C ILE A 10 30.93 2.80 1.34
N GLN A 11 32.04 3.01 2.07
CA GLN A 11 32.01 3.27 3.50
C GLN A 11 31.13 4.49 3.84
N THR A 12 30.14 4.28 4.70
CA THR A 12 29.12 5.27 5.09
C THR A 12 29.59 6.32 6.08
N LYS A 13 30.79 6.17 6.63
CA LYS A 13 31.44 7.17 7.49
C LYS A 13 32.63 7.75 6.73
N PRO A 14 32.71 9.08 6.56
CA PRO A 14 33.94 9.68 6.05
C PRO A 14 35.07 9.40 7.05
N GLU A 15 36.12 8.71 6.60
CA GLU A 15 37.42 8.70 7.30
C GLU A 15 38.01 10.11 7.16
N GLU A 16 37.54 11.05 7.98
CA GLU A 16 38.24 12.31 8.16
C GLU A 16 39.50 12.02 8.99
N PRO A 17 40.66 12.60 8.62
CA PRO A 17 41.86 12.39 9.41
C PRO A 17 41.66 13.01 10.79
N ASP A 18 41.86 12.20 11.84
CA ASP A 18 41.80 12.64 13.24
C ASP A 18 42.68 13.89 13.45
N GLU A 19 42.31 14.78 14.38
CA GLU A 19 43.04 16.04 14.61
C GLU A 19 44.51 15.77 15.02
N GLY A 20 44.78 14.60 15.61
CA GLY A 20 46.10 14.07 15.94
C GLY A 20 46.77 13.19 14.87
N ALA A 21 46.18 13.02 13.68
CA ALA A 21 46.69 12.10 12.66
C ALA A 21 48.06 12.50 12.13
N THR A 22 48.93 11.50 11.98
CA THR A 22 50.29 11.66 11.50
C THR A 22 50.28 12.13 10.03
N TYR A 23 51.27 12.93 9.61
CA TYR A 23 51.44 13.36 8.22
C TYR A 23 51.33 12.20 7.20
N LYS A 24 51.89 11.02 7.56
CA LYS A 24 51.81 9.81 6.74
C LYS A 24 50.38 9.30 6.53
N GLU A 25 49.53 9.40 7.54
CA GLU A 25 48.14 8.93 7.49
C GLU A 25 47.27 9.86 6.61
N LYS A 26 47.47 11.18 6.75
CA LYS A 26 46.83 12.19 5.90
C LYS A 26 47.19 12.01 4.43
N LEU A 27 48.49 11.81 4.14
CA LEU A 27 48.98 11.56 2.79
C LEU A 27 48.42 10.24 2.21
N TYR A 28 48.37 9.18 3.02
CA TYR A 28 47.83 7.89 2.59
C TYR A 28 46.34 7.95 2.25
N LEU A 29 45.55 8.68 3.06
CA LEU A 29 44.13 8.92 2.80
C LEU A 29 43.93 9.70 1.50
N GLN A 30 44.72 10.75 1.27
CA GLN A 30 44.62 11.55 0.05
C GLN A 30 44.99 10.76 -1.20
N LEU A 31 46.06 9.96 -1.15
CA LEU A 31 46.42 9.04 -2.24
C LEU A 31 45.32 8.01 -2.53
N ARG A 32 44.59 7.55 -1.50
CA ARG A 32 43.42 6.68 -1.71
C ARG A 32 42.28 7.41 -2.41
N LYS A 33 41.95 8.64 -2.01
CA LYS A 33 40.94 9.48 -2.67
C LYS A 33 41.27 9.74 -4.14
N ASP A 34 42.52 10.12 -4.43
CA ASP A 34 42.99 10.41 -5.79
C ASP A 34 42.99 9.15 -6.68
N ARG A 35 43.39 8.00 -6.11
CA ARG A 35 43.35 6.71 -6.82
C ARG A 35 41.92 6.30 -7.15
N CYS A 36 40.99 6.50 -6.22
CA CYS A 36 39.56 6.24 -6.45
C CYS A 36 39.01 7.15 -7.55
N TYR A 37 39.30 8.44 -7.51
CA TYR A 37 38.91 9.40 -8.55
C TYR A 37 39.44 8.99 -9.92
N THR A 38 40.73 8.64 -10.01
CA THR A 38 41.37 8.25 -11.27
C THR A 38 40.71 7.01 -11.87
N LEU A 39 40.37 6.01 -11.05
CA LEU A 39 39.66 4.82 -11.50
C LEU A 39 38.26 5.16 -12.01
N ILE A 40 37.48 5.95 -11.26
CA ILE A 40 36.16 6.42 -11.67
C ILE A 40 36.27 7.18 -13.00
N TYR A 41 37.20 8.13 -13.12
CA TYR A 41 37.38 8.95 -14.32
C TYR A 41 37.83 8.14 -15.54
N ALA A 42 38.59 7.05 -15.34
CA ALA A 42 39.01 6.14 -16.40
C ALA A 42 37.84 5.28 -16.91
N ASP A 43 37.01 4.78 -15.99
CA ASP A 43 35.96 3.80 -16.29
C ASP A 43 34.65 4.43 -16.77
N ILE A 44 34.40 5.72 -16.51
CA ILE A 44 33.18 6.41 -16.97
C ILE A 44 33.28 6.90 -18.43
N SER A 45 32.11 6.97 -19.08
CA SER A 45 31.99 7.52 -20.44
C SER A 45 32.26 9.03 -20.50
N SER A 46 32.76 9.50 -21.64
CA SER A 46 33.23 10.88 -21.83
C SER A 46 32.19 11.97 -21.52
N ASN A 47 30.91 11.68 -21.76
CA ASN A 47 29.78 12.56 -21.45
C ASN A 47 29.56 12.79 -19.94
N LEU A 48 29.99 11.85 -19.08
CA LEU A 48 29.84 11.94 -17.63
C LEU A 48 31.04 12.58 -16.95
N LYS A 49 32.17 12.67 -17.65
CA LYS A 49 33.41 13.25 -17.11
C LYS A 49 33.21 14.71 -16.70
N ASN A 50 32.44 15.47 -17.49
CA ASN A 50 32.10 16.86 -17.21
C ASN A 50 31.35 17.06 -15.87
N LEU A 51 30.72 16.02 -15.31
CA LEU A 51 29.99 16.11 -14.03
C LEU A 51 30.93 16.06 -12.82
N ILE A 52 32.11 15.47 -12.97
CA ILE A 52 33.06 15.26 -11.88
C ILE A 52 34.36 16.05 -12.04
N THR A 53 34.51 16.84 -13.11
CA THR A 53 35.71 17.63 -13.41
C THR A 53 36.06 18.68 -12.34
N GLU A 54 35.06 19.12 -11.56
CA GLU A 54 35.26 20.12 -10.50
C GLU A 54 35.83 19.51 -9.20
N THR A 55 35.96 18.17 -9.13
CA THR A 55 36.39 17.47 -7.92
C THR A 55 37.51 16.49 -8.22
N THR A 56 38.49 16.38 -7.32
CA THR A 56 39.55 15.36 -7.38
C THR A 56 39.39 14.27 -6.31
N ASP A 57 38.38 14.41 -5.43
CA ASP A 57 38.04 13.42 -4.42
C ASP A 57 37.13 12.33 -5.00
N GLY A 58 37.62 11.09 -5.03
CA GLY A 58 36.88 9.94 -5.56
C GLY A 58 35.57 9.65 -4.83
N VAL A 59 35.47 9.97 -3.54
CA VAL A 59 34.23 9.75 -2.75
C VAL A 59 33.16 10.75 -3.18
N VAL A 60 33.54 12.02 -3.35
CA VAL A 60 32.63 13.08 -3.78
C VAL A 60 32.24 12.90 -5.25
N ALA A 61 33.19 12.52 -6.12
CA ALA A 61 32.91 12.21 -7.52
C ALA A 61 31.91 11.06 -7.66
N TRP A 62 32.05 10.00 -6.85
CA TRP A 62 31.08 8.91 -6.82
C TRP A 62 29.70 9.38 -6.35
N LYS A 63 29.63 10.24 -5.33
CA LYS A 63 28.37 10.82 -4.85
C LYS A 63 27.69 11.65 -5.94
N ILE A 64 28.42 12.51 -6.66
CA ILE A 64 27.86 13.31 -7.76
C ILE A 64 27.32 12.42 -8.88
N LEU A 65 28.06 11.37 -9.26
CA LEU A 65 27.60 10.41 -10.26
C LEU A 65 26.35 9.67 -9.78
N LYS A 66 26.35 9.22 -8.52
CA LYS A 66 25.21 8.57 -7.89
C LYS A 66 24.00 9.50 -7.90
N ASP A 67 24.13 10.74 -7.47
CA ASP A 67 23.05 11.74 -7.48
C ASP A 67 22.58 12.10 -8.91
N HIS A 68 23.46 11.99 -9.92
CA HIS A 68 23.13 12.24 -11.33
C HIS A 68 22.41 11.06 -12.01
N PHE A 69 22.67 9.82 -11.60
CA PHE A 69 21.95 8.62 -12.09
C PHE A 69 20.79 8.18 -11.19
N GLU A 70 20.80 8.59 -9.92
CA GLU A 70 19.73 8.43 -8.93
C GLU A 70 19.03 9.76 -8.56
N PRO A 71 18.86 10.77 -9.43
CA PRO A 71 17.88 11.77 -9.12
C PRO A 71 16.57 11.01 -9.22
N VAL A 72 15.91 10.86 -8.07
CA VAL A 72 14.53 10.44 -8.02
C VAL A 72 13.77 11.47 -8.83
N THR A 73 13.61 11.16 -10.12
CA THR A 73 13.06 12.12 -11.07
C THR A 73 11.71 12.52 -10.54
N ARG A 74 11.37 13.81 -10.58
CA ARG A 74 10.05 14.29 -10.11
C ARG A 74 8.91 13.45 -10.71
N VAL A 75 9.11 12.98 -11.94
CA VAL A 75 8.25 12.01 -12.63
C VAL A 75 8.09 10.71 -11.84
N ARG A 76 9.18 10.07 -11.38
CA ARG A 76 9.13 8.85 -10.55
C ARG A 76 8.42 9.09 -9.23
N VAL A 77 8.64 10.24 -8.59
CA VAL A 77 7.94 10.61 -7.34
C VAL A 77 6.45 10.74 -7.59
N ILE A 78 6.05 11.45 -8.64
CA ILE A 78 4.65 11.62 -9.04
C ILE A 78 4.00 10.25 -9.29
N GLN A 79 4.65 9.39 -10.07
CA GLN A 79 4.16 8.02 -10.31
C GLN A 79 3.97 7.21 -9.02
N LEU A 80 4.90 7.32 -8.07
CA LEU A 80 4.81 6.64 -6.79
C LEU A 80 3.72 7.22 -5.89
N LEU A 81 3.49 8.54 -5.95
CA LEU A 81 2.37 9.20 -5.25
C LEU A 81 1.03 8.77 -5.85
N ASP A 82 0.93 8.71 -7.18
CA ASP A 82 -0.25 8.22 -7.89
C ASP A 82 -0.53 6.76 -7.53
N GLU A 83 0.51 5.91 -7.45
CA GLU A 83 0.41 4.52 -7.01
C GLU A 83 -0.08 4.43 -5.54
N PHE A 84 0.49 5.24 -4.65
CA PHE A 84 0.12 5.26 -3.24
C PHE A 84 -1.33 5.68 -3.02
N PHE A 85 -1.75 6.84 -3.55
CA PHE A 85 -3.12 7.32 -3.40
C PHE A 85 -4.13 6.50 -4.22
N GLY A 86 -3.67 5.88 -5.30
CA GLY A 86 -4.43 4.95 -6.13
C GLY A 86 -4.62 3.56 -5.52
N THR A 87 -3.92 3.23 -4.43
CA THR A 87 -4.07 1.91 -3.77
C THR A 87 -5.40 1.85 -3.02
N ARG A 88 -6.37 1.14 -3.61
CA ARG A 88 -7.72 0.91 -3.04
C ARG A 88 -7.91 -0.55 -2.63
N TYR A 89 -8.80 -0.76 -1.67
CA TYR A 89 -9.25 -2.08 -1.25
C TYR A 89 -10.02 -2.75 -2.40
N GLN A 90 -9.68 -4.01 -2.71
CA GLN A 90 -10.38 -4.78 -3.75
C GLN A 90 -11.45 -5.68 -3.14
N PRO A 91 -12.63 -5.83 -3.78
CA PRO A 91 -13.69 -6.69 -3.27
C PRO A 91 -13.20 -8.15 -3.23
N GLY A 92 -13.33 -8.79 -2.06
CA GLY A 92 -12.85 -10.17 -1.83
C GLY A 92 -11.37 -10.28 -1.43
N GLU A 93 -10.63 -9.17 -1.38
CA GLU A 93 -9.25 -9.15 -0.88
C GLU A 93 -9.21 -9.24 0.66
N ASP A 94 -8.21 -9.94 1.19
CA ASP A 94 -7.96 -9.93 2.64
C ASP A 94 -7.44 -8.55 3.10
N VAL A 95 -7.90 -8.08 4.26
CA VAL A 95 -7.51 -6.76 4.79
C VAL A 95 -6.01 -6.66 5.04
N GLY A 96 -5.36 -7.76 5.44
CA GLY A 96 -3.91 -7.81 5.61
C GLY A 96 -3.17 -7.61 4.30
N ILE A 97 -3.68 -8.14 3.18
CA ILE A 97 -3.10 -7.94 1.85
C ILE A 97 -3.23 -6.47 1.43
N PHE A 98 -4.39 -5.86 1.64
CA PHE A 98 -4.59 -4.44 1.37
C PHE A 98 -3.63 -3.56 2.19
N ILE A 99 -3.50 -3.81 3.50
CA ILE A 99 -2.58 -3.08 4.37
C ILE A 99 -1.13 -3.24 3.89
N SER A 100 -0.74 -4.46 3.50
CA SER A 100 0.59 -4.75 2.97
C SER A 100 0.89 -3.98 1.69
N ARG A 101 -0.08 -3.87 0.77
CA ARG A 101 0.06 -3.09 -0.47
C ARG A 101 0.26 -1.60 -0.19
N VAL A 102 -0.54 -1.02 0.71
CA VAL A 102 -0.39 0.39 1.11
C VAL A 102 0.98 0.64 1.74
N LYS A 103 1.44 -0.24 2.62
CA LYS A 103 2.78 -0.15 3.22
C LYS A 103 3.89 -0.28 2.18
N THR A 104 3.76 -1.21 1.23
CA THR A 104 4.74 -1.40 0.15
C THR A 104 4.83 -0.16 -0.75
N ALA A 105 3.71 0.49 -1.06
CA ALA A 105 3.71 1.75 -1.79
C ALA A 105 4.40 2.87 -0.99
N ALA A 106 4.16 2.94 0.33
CA ALA A 106 4.82 3.90 1.20
C ALA A 106 6.34 3.66 1.32
N THR A 107 6.80 2.41 1.43
CA THR A 107 8.24 2.10 1.48
C THR A 107 8.94 2.48 0.17
N ARG A 108 8.29 2.31 -0.99
CA ARG A 108 8.82 2.77 -2.28
C ARG A 108 9.00 4.29 -2.35
N LEU A 109 8.08 5.05 -1.75
CA LEU A 109 8.21 6.51 -1.62
C LEU A 109 9.37 6.90 -0.68
N GLN A 110 9.53 6.17 0.42
CA GLN A 110 10.64 6.36 1.35
C GLN A 110 12.00 6.07 0.69
N GLU A 111 12.10 4.98 -0.07
CA GLU A 111 13.30 4.62 -0.86
C GLU A 111 13.61 5.68 -1.91
N ALA A 112 12.58 6.32 -2.46
CA ALA A 112 12.67 7.45 -3.37
C ALA A 112 13.04 8.78 -2.67
N GLY A 113 13.49 8.76 -1.41
CA GLY A 113 13.89 9.96 -0.67
C GLY A 113 12.72 10.86 -0.24
N HIS A 114 11.49 10.46 -0.54
CA HIS A 114 10.27 11.16 -0.15
C HIS A 114 9.60 10.43 0.99
N LYS A 115 10.08 10.72 2.20
CA LYS A 115 9.46 10.23 3.42
C LYS A 115 8.10 10.93 3.57
N LEU A 116 7.02 10.21 3.26
CA LEU A 116 5.68 10.61 3.71
C LEU A 116 5.72 10.67 5.24
N ASP A 117 4.96 11.57 5.84
CA ASP A 117 4.87 11.62 7.29
C ASP A 117 4.29 10.27 7.77
N ASP A 118 5.19 9.37 8.22
CA ASP A 118 5.07 7.89 8.26
C ASP A 118 3.78 7.40 8.94
N LEU A 119 3.15 8.26 9.74
CA LEU A 119 2.09 7.89 10.66
C LEU A 119 0.71 8.38 10.21
N LEU A 120 0.64 9.53 9.54
CA LEU A 120 -0.62 10.21 9.21
C LEU A 120 -1.17 9.77 7.86
N TYR A 121 -0.38 9.92 6.79
CA TYR A 121 -0.86 9.65 5.43
C TYR A 121 -1.12 8.17 5.18
N ILE A 122 -0.29 7.29 5.76
CA ILE A 122 -0.53 5.84 5.71
C ILE A 122 -1.84 5.51 6.45
N GLY A 123 -2.07 6.09 7.63
CA GLY A 123 -3.31 5.92 8.38
C GLY A 123 -4.55 6.38 7.60
N PHE A 124 -4.47 7.54 6.94
CA PHE A 124 -5.56 8.06 6.10
C PHE A 124 -5.86 7.14 4.91
N GLN A 125 -4.83 6.61 4.23
CA GLN A 125 -5.03 5.72 3.10
C GLN A 125 -5.67 4.38 3.53
N LEU A 126 -5.29 3.86 4.70
CA LEU A 126 -5.84 2.62 5.25
C LEU A 126 -7.34 2.72 5.56
N ILE A 127 -7.84 3.87 5.99
CA ILE A 127 -9.26 4.03 6.39
C ILE A 127 -10.18 4.48 5.24
N ARG A 128 -9.63 5.08 4.18
CA ARG A 128 -10.40 5.75 3.12
C ARG A 128 -11.22 4.81 2.23
N TRP A 129 -10.71 3.63 1.93
CA TRP A 129 -11.29 2.72 0.94
C TRP A 129 -11.87 1.44 1.55
N LEU A 130 -12.11 1.41 2.86
CA LEU A 130 -12.57 0.20 3.54
C LEU A 130 -14.04 -0.14 3.22
N PRO A 131 -14.39 -1.44 3.18
CA PRO A 131 -15.77 -1.89 3.06
C PRO A 131 -16.69 -1.40 4.18
N GLN A 132 -18.00 -1.45 3.94
CA GLN A 132 -19.02 -1.04 4.92
C GLN A 132 -18.90 -1.77 6.26
N GLU A 133 -18.42 -3.03 6.25
CA GLU A 133 -18.23 -3.86 7.45
C GLU A 133 -17.28 -3.22 8.48
N PHE A 134 -16.39 -2.33 8.05
CA PHE A 134 -15.39 -1.64 8.88
C PHE A 134 -15.82 -0.26 9.35
N GLN A 135 -16.99 0.24 8.94
CA GLN A 135 -17.41 1.62 9.21
C GLN A 135 -17.48 1.94 10.71
N SER A 136 -17.93 0.99 11.54
CA SER A 136 -17.92 1.15 12.99
C SER A 136 -16.52 1.41 13.56
N THR A 137 -15.52 0.73 13.01
CA THR A 137 -14.11 0.85 13.42
C THR A 137 -13.53 2.16 12.91
N VAL A 138 -13.83 2.54 11.67
CA VAL A 138 -13.44 3.84 11.10
C VAL A 138 -13.98 5.00 11.93
N GLN A 139 -15.24 4.94 12.36
CA GLN A 139 -15.84 5.96 13.25
C GLN A 139 -15.20 6.03 14.63
N GLN A 140 -14.70 4.91 15.16
CA GLN A 140 -13.94 4.88 16.41
C GLN A 140 -12.57 5.53 16.21
N ILE A 141 -11.88 5.22 15.10
CA ILE A 141 -10.57 5.77 14.76
C ILE A 141 -10.64 7.30 14.62
N TYR A 142 -11.70 7.86 14.02
CA TYR A 142 -11.87 9.32 13.91
C TYR A 142 -12.00 10.04 15.26
N ARG A 143 -12.36 9.33 16.33
CA ARG A 143 -12.50 9.89 17.68
C ARG A 143 -11.22 9.76 18.51
N TRP A 144 -10.17 9.15 17.97
CA TRP A 144 -8.91 8.99 18.67
C TRP A 144 -8.19 10.33 18.81
N LYS A 145 -7.32 10.42 19.81
CA LYS A 145 -6.35 11.51 19.92
C LYS A 145 -5.31 11.38 18.81
N GLU A 146 -4.70 12.50 18.42
CA GLU A 146 -3.62 12.52 17.42
C GLU A 146 -2.48 11.57 17.79
N GLU A 147 -2.15 11.48 19.09
CA GLU A 147 -1.11 10.59 19.62
C GLU A 147 -1.38 9.10 19.34
N ASP A 148 -2.66 8.73 19.26
CA ASP A 148 -3.16 7.38 19.02
C ASP A 148 -3.34 7.11 17.52
N PHE A 149 -3.42 8.14 16.69
CA PHE A 149 -3.57 8.04 15.24
C PHE A 149 -2.23 7.64 14.59
N ARG A 150 -1.82 6.39 14.81
CA ARG A 150 -0.62 5.79 14.24
C ARG A 150 -1.00 4.64 13.32
N ALA A 151 -0.34 4.54 12.17
CA ALA A 151 -0.56 3.47 11.19
C ALA A 151 -0.53 2.07 11.81
N VAL A 152 0.41 1.80 12.72
CA VAL A 152 0.53 0.50 13.42
C VAL A 152 -0.71 0.18 14.27
N LYS A 153 -1.25 1.18 14.97
CA LYS A 153 -2.43 0.99 15.82
C LYS A 153 -3.70 0.80 14.98
N ILE A 154 -3.83 1.58 13.89
CA ILE A 154 -4.92 1.45 12.91
C ILE A 154 -4.91 0.05 12.30
N GLU A 155 -3.75 -0.42 11.83
CA GLU A 155 -3.58 -1.78 11.30
C GLU A 155 -4.04 -2.85 12.29
N ALA A 156 -3.63 -2.76 13.55
CA ALA A 156 -4.01 -3.73 14.56
C ALA A 156 -5.54 -3.79 14.77
N GLU A 157 -6.22 -2.64 14.80
CA GLU A 157 -7.68 -2.59 14.90
C GLU A 157 -8.39 -3.13 13.66
N LEU A 158 -7.85 -2.85 12.47
CA LEU A 158 -8.41 -3.36 11.21
C LEU A 158 -8.28 -4.89 11.14
N ILE A 159 -7.13 -5.45 11.50
CA ILE A 159 -6.91 -6.90 11.56
C ILE A 159 -7.83 -7.53 12.61
N LEU A 160 -7.96 -6.92 13.79
CA LEU A 160 -8.86 -7.40 14.84
C LEU A 160 -10.31 -7.43 14.38
N LYS A 161 -10.77 -6.37 13.69
CA LYS A 161 -12.12 -6.30 13.12
C LYS A 161 -12.31 -7.34 12.01
N ALA A 162 -11.33 -7.54 11.13
CA ALA A 162 -11.38 -8.56 10.09
C ALA A 162 -11.53 -9.97 10.67
N ASN A 163 -10.74 -10.32 11.70
CA ASN A 163 -10.84 -11.61 12.39
C ASN A 163 -12.23 -11.82 13.01
N ARG A 164 -12.82 -10.78 13.63
CA ARG A 164 -14.18 -10.86 14.17
C ARG A 164 -15.24 -11.08 13.08
N LEU A 165 -15.11 -10.38 11.95
CA LEU A 165 -16.03 -10.54 10.82
C LEU A 165 -15.94 -11.95 10.23
N GLN A 166 -14.73 -12.51 10.13
CA GLN A 166 -14.52 -13.87 9.65
C GLN A 166 -15.18 -14.92 10.58
N LEU A 167 -15.04 -14.75 11.89
CA LEU A 167 -15.72 -15.63 12.87
C LEU A 167 -17.24 -15.54 12.75
N MET A 168 -17.80 -14.33 12.63
CA MET A 168 -19.24 -14.14 12.44
C MET A 168 -19.75 -14.80 11.15
N LYS A 169 -18.99 -14.70 10.04
CA LYS A 169 -19.32 -15.37 8.77
C LYS A 169 -19.35 -16.89 8.93
N GLN A 170 -18.36 -17.47 9.59
CA GLN A 170 -18.32 -18.92 9.86
C GLN A 170 -19.47 -19.41 10.74
N ASP A 171 -19.85 -18.65 11.76
CA ASP A 171 -20.94 -19.04 12.65
C ASP A 171 -22.30 -18.96 11.95
N LEU A 172 -22.48 -17.97 11.07
CA LEU A 172 -23.66 -17.88 10.21
C LEU A 172 -23.76 -19.08 9.27
N GLU A 173 -22.66 -19.44 8.59
CA GLU A 173 -22.59 -20.61 7.71
C GLU A 173 -22.91 -21.92 8.47
N LYS A 174 -22.37 -22.09 9.68
CA LYS A 174 -22.70 -23.26 10.52
C LYS A 174 -24.17 -23.30 10.90
N ALA A 175 -24.76 -22.16 11.26
CA ALA A 175 -26.18 -22.07 11.59
C ALA A 175 -27.06 -22.40 10.38
N GLU A 176 -26.72 -21.87 9.19
CA GLU A 176 -27.42 -22.19 7.95
C GLU A 176 -27.30 -23.68 7.59
N ASN A 177 -26.10 -24.26 7.70
CA ASN A 177 -25.89 -25.68 7.44
C ASN A 177 -26.63 -26.59 8.43
N ALA A 178 -26.67 -26.23 9.72
CA ALA A 178 -27.46 -26.94 10.72
C ALA A 178 -28.97 -26.85 10.41
N TYR A 179 -29.43 -25.66 10.00
CA TYR A 179 -30.81 -25.46 9.58
C TYR A 179 -31.16 -26.30 8.35
N LEU A 180 -30.33 -26.27 7.29
CA LEU A 180 -30.55 -27.06 6.07
C LEU A 180 -30.46 -28.57 6.31
N SER A 181 -29.52 -29.04 7.13
CA SER A 181 -29.39 -30.45 7.51
C SER A 181 -30.60 -30.98 8.28
N SER A 182 -31.33 -30.11 8.99
CA SER A 182 -32.56 -30.50 9.69
C SER A 182 -33.71 -30.83 8.72
N PHE A 183 -33.70 -30.30 7.49
CA PHE A 183 -34.67 -30.63 6.44
C PHE A 183 -34.35 -31.95 5.74
N THR A 184 -33.07 -32.33 5.62
CA THR A 184 -32.67 -33.56 4.91
C THR A 184 -32.83 -34.83 5.76
N SER A 185 -32.82 -34.71 7.11
CA SER A 185 -33.02 -35.85 8.04
C SER A 185 -34.49 -36.20 8.31
N LYS A 186 -35.44 -35.40 7.82
CA LYS A 186 -36.89 -35.72 7.86
C LYS A 186 -37.37 -36.29 6.51
N LYS A 187 -36.81 -37.44 6.11
CA LYS A 187 -37.43 -38.29 5.07
C LYS A 187 -37.82 -39.65 5.64
N SER A 188 -38.89 -39.66 6.43
CA SER A 188 -39.91 -40.69 6.36
C SER A 188 -41.19 -40.16 7.00
N LYS A 189 -42.33 -40.53 6.40
CA LYS A 189 -43.72 -40.11 6.70
C LYS A 189 -44.19 -38.90 5.87
N THR A 190 -44.81 -39.28 4.74
CA THR A 190 -45.85 -38.60 3.95
C THR A 190 -46.28 -37.23 4.49
N PHE A 191 -45.99 -36.17 3.73
CA PHE A 191 -46.41 -34.80 4.05
C PHE A 191 -47.91 -34.61 3.78
N PRO A 192 -48.70 -34.12 4.75
CA PRO A 192 -50.07 -33.66 4.51
C PRO A 192 -50.08 -32.40 3.65
N GLY A 193 -51.01 -32.30 2.70
CA GLY A 193 -51.05 -31.29 1.62
C GLY A 193 -51.02 -29.80 2.02
N ALA A 194 -51.13 -29.47 3.31
CA ALA A 194 -51.04 -28.10 3.81
C ALA A 194 -49.60 -27.51 3.74
N ILE A 195 -48.56 -28.34 3.91
CA ILE A 195 -47.15 -27.87 3.88
C ILE A 195 -46.70 -27.58 2.43
N GLN A 196 -47.32 -28.22 1.44
CA GLN A 196 -47.06 -27.97 0.01
C GLN A 196 -47.51 -26.56 -0.40
N LEU A 197 -48.64 -26.09 0.13
CA LEU A 197 -49.17 -24.75 -0.15
C LEU A 197 -48.31 -23.65 0.48
N GLN A 198 -47.87 -23.83 1.74
CA GLN A 198 -46.97 -22.86 2.38
C GLN A 198 -45.59 -22.79 1.72
N LEU A 199 -45.06 -23.90 1.19
CA LEU A 199 -43.82 -23.88 0.42
C LEU A 199 -43.98 -23.15 -0.92
N MET A 200 -45.15 -23.25 -1.57
CA MET A 200 -45.44 -22.45 -2.77
C MET A 200 -45.54 -20.95 -2.45
N GLU A 201 -46.20 -20.57 -1.36
CA GLU A 201 -46.31 -19.16 -0.94
C GLU A 201 -44.93 -18.55 -0.61
N ILE A 202 -44.06 -19.27 0.10
CA ILE A 202 -42.71 -18.81 0.42
C ILE A 202 -41.85 -18.67 -0.85
N GLN A 203 -42.03 -19.53 -1.86
CA GLN A 203 -41.34 -19.43 -3.15
C GLN A 203 -41.81 -18.22 -3.96
N VAL A 204 -43.11 -17.92 -3.93
CA VAL A 204 -43.67 -16.71 -4.57
C VAL A 204 -43.13 -15.44 -3.90
N VAL A 205 -43.13 -15.38 -2.57
CA VAL A 205 -42.59 -14.22 -1.82
C VAL A 205 -41.08 -14.04 -2.07
N ARG A 206 -40.31 -15.13 -2.18
CA ARG A 206 -38.87 -15.06 -2.56
C ARG A 206 -38.67 -14.54 -3.99
N LYS A 207 -39.54 -14.92 -4.93
CA LYS A 207 -39.48 -14.45 -6.32
C LYS A 207 -39.85 -12.97 -6.45
N GLU A 208 -40.80 -12.49 -5.65
CA GLU A 208 -41.16 -11.07 -5.60
C GLU A 208 -40.08 -10.21 -4.94
N LYS A 209 -39.42 -10.73 -3.89
CA LYS A 209 -38.32 -10.02 -3.22
C LYS A 209 -37.10 -9.88 -4.12
N GLY A 210 -36.70 -10.95 -4.82
CA GLY A 210 -35.61 -10.88 -5.81
C GLY A 210 -35.93 -9.96 -7.00
N ARG A 211 -37.21 -9.76 -7.34
CA ARG A 211 -37.62 -8.80 -8.37
C ARG A 211 -37.50 -7.35 -7.88
N LYS A 212 -37.79 -7.07 -6.61
CA LYS A 212 -37.61 -5.73 -6.01
C LYS A 212 -36.13 -5.37 -5.84
N ASP A 213 -35.32 -6.31 -5.36
CA ASP A 213 -33.88 -6.09 -5.18
C ASP A 213 -33.18 -5.83 -6.54
N ASN A 214 -33.61 -6.50 -7.61
CA ASN A 214 -33.14 -6.21 -8.97
C ASN A 214 -33.62 -4.85 -9.50
N THR A 215 -34.82 -4.40 -9.12
CA THR A 215 -35.34 -3.09 -9.57
C THR A 215 -34.65 -1.94 -8.84
N GLU A 216 -34.39 -2.08 -7.53
CA GLU A 216 -33.61 -1.11 -6.75
C GLU A 216 -32.14 -1.07 -7.20
N SER A 217 -31.56 -2.22 -7.58
CA SER A 217 -30.19 -2.26 -8.15
C SER A 217 -30.12 -1.59 -9.51
N GLN A 218 -31.18 -1.68 -10.32
CA GLN A 218 -31.28 -1.02 -11.63
C GLN A 218 -31.52 0.50 -11.48
N GLU A 219 -32.36 0.91 -10.53
CA GLU A 219 -32.56 2.34 -10.22
C GLU A 219 -31.29 2.97 -9.64
N PHE A 220 -30.52 2.23 -8.84
CA PHE A 220 -29.24 2.70 -8.31
C PHE A 220 -28.17 2.81 -9.39
N SER A 221 -28.12 1.88 -10.37
CA SER A 221 -27.21 1.98 -11.51
C SER A 221 -27.53 3.17 -12.40
N ASP A 222 -28.81 3.40 -12.70
CA ASP A 222 -29.27 4.50 -13.55
C ASP A 222 -29.02 5.88 -12.89
N LEU A 223 -29.09 5.95 -11.55
CA LEU A 223 -28.74 7.15 -10.77
C LEU A 223 -27.24 7.43 -10.77
N THR A 224 -26.38 6.41 -10.68
CA THR A 224 -24.92 6.60 -10.83
C THR A 224 -24.53 7.04 -12.23
N ASP A 225 -25.16 6.51 -13.27
CA ASP A 225 -24.88 6.91 -14.66
C ASP A 225 -25.32 8.36 -14.93
N GLN A 226 -26.43 8.81 -14.33
CA GLN A 226 -26.85 10.23 -14.38
C GLN A 226 -25.92 11.16 -13.59
N GLN A 227 -25.36 10.70 -12.45
CA GLN A 227 -24.38 11.48 -11.69
C GLN A 227 -23.01 11.55 -12.39
N GLU A 228 -22.57 10.49 -13.06
CA GLU A 228 -21.35 10.51 -13.87
C GLU A 228 -21.49 11.44 -15.08
N ALA A 229 -22.65 11.48 -15.74
CA ALA A 229 -22.91 12.40 -16.85
C ALA A 229 -22.84 13.88 -16.42
N LEU A 230 -23.40 14.22 -15.26
CA LEU A 230 -23.35 15.57 -14.68
C LEU A 230 -21.93 16.00 -14.29
N ILE A 231 -21.11 15.08 -13.80
CA ILE A 231 -19.70 15.36 -13.45
C ILE A 231 -18.88 15.61 -14.72
N VAL A 232 -19.14 14.88 -15.82
CA VAL A 232 -18.43 15.08 -17.10
C VAL A 232 -18.80 16.42 -17.75
N GLU A 233 -20.05 16.89 -17.64
CA GLU A 233 -20.44 18.23 -18.15
C GLU A 233 -19.82 19.39 -17.36
N VAL A 234 -19.64 19.23 -16.05
CA VAL A 234 -19.00 20.25 -15.18
C VAL A 234 -17.48 20.33 -15.39
N ILE A 235 -16.83 19.24 -15.81
CA ILE A 235 -15.39 19.21 -16.06
C ILE A 235 -15.03 19.72 -17.48
N CYS A 236 -15.98 19.69 -18.41
CA CYS A 236 -15.76 20.09 -19.81
C CYS A 236 -16.29 21.51 -20.17
N SER A 237 -16.74 22.30 -19.19
CA SER A 237 -17.12 23.72 -19.35
C SER A 237 -16.09 24.66 -18.71
#